data_AF-A0AAU5QC66-F1
#
_entry.id   AF-A0AAU5QC66-F1
#
_cell.length_a   1.000
_cell.length_b   1.000
_cell.length_c   1.000
_cell.angle_alpha   90.00
_cell.angle_beta   90.00
_cell.angle_gamma   90.00
#
_symmetry.space_group_name_H-M   'P 1'
#
loop_
_entity.id
_entity.type
_entity.pdbx_description
1 polymer ?
#
loop_
_entity_poly.entity_id
_entity_poly.type
_entity_poly.pdbx_seq_one_letter_code
_entity_poly.pdbx_strand_id
1 'polypeptide(L)'
;MTARLVTPGYWCECQTHTATAMAPVLVGSLDTDSAVQAVRWIRTAVRTIVPALDPEPFQQVLDWLSLDYRNTVLTLNSGQPIAFTVTQATTTIQWTARPVHFLHLAHRVAGNLPACTDQYAEPPWTQ
;
A
#
# COMPACT_ATOMS: atom_id res chain seq x y z
N MET A 1 -29.37 4.02 17.72
CA MET A 1 -28.46 4.01 16.54
C MET A 1 -27.13 3.44 17.00
N THR A 2 -26.83 2.20 16.62
CA THR A 2 -25.58 1.52 17.02
C THR A 2 -24.45 2.07 16.17
N ALA A 3 -23.43 2.66 16.79
CA ALA A 3 -22.26 3.13 16.06
C ALA A 3 -21.55 1.94 15.42
N ARG A 4 -21.30 2.01 14.10
CA ARG A 4 -20.52 0.99 13.39
C ARG A 4 -19.06 1.16 13.80
N LEU A 5 -18.55 0.25 14.63
CA LEU A 5 -17.18 0.32 15.17
C LEU A 5 -16.09 -0.01 14.14
N VAL A 6 -16.47 -0.48 12.96
CA VAL A 6 -15.57 -0.84 11.87
C VAL A 6 -16.03 -0.28 10.53
N THR A 7 -15.07 0.22 9.75
CA THR A 7 -15.29 0.72 8.40
C THR A 7 -14.47 -0.12 7.42
N PRO A 8 -15.11 -0.68 6.37
CA PRO A 8 -14.38 -1.43 5.35
C PRO A 8 -13.43 -0.48 4.60
N GLY A 9 -12.29 -1.02 4.19
CA GLY A 9 -11.35 -0.31 3.34
C GLY A 9 -10.26 -1.26 2.84
N TYR A 10 -9.15 -0.69 2.42
CA TYR A 10 -8.05 -1.39 1.78
C TYR A 10 -6.74 -0.93 2.41
N TRP A 11 -5.96 -1.91 2.84
CA TRP A 11 -4.60 -1.70 3.30
C TRP A 11 -3.65 -2.11 2.18
N CYS A 12 -2.85 -1.16 1.72
CA CYS A 12 -1.87 -1.33 0.66
C CYS A 12 -0.46 -1.25 1.23
N GLU A 13 0.43 -2.12 0.77
CA GLU A 13 1.83 -2.13 1.21
C GLU A 13 2.76 -2.32 0.01
N CYS A 14 3.92 -1.66 0.06
CA CYS A 14 5.04 -1.85 -0.84
C CYS A 14 6.21 -2.37 -0.01
N GLN A 15 6.71 -3.55 -0.36
CA GLN A 15 7.82 -4.19 0.34
C GLN A 15 8.92 -4.55 -0.65
N THR A 16 10.17 -4.43 -0.21
CA THR A 16 11.34 -4.87 -0.96
C THR A 16 12.02 -6.03 -0.23
N HIS A 17 12.39 -7.06 -0.96
CA HIS A 17 13.14 -8.19 -0.46
C HIS A 17 14.38 -8.40 -1.32
N THR A 18 15.55 -8.44 -0.69
CA THR A 18 16.80 -8.79 -1.37
C THR A 18 17.23 -10.19 -0.98
N ALA A 19 17.96 -10.87 -1.87
CA ALA A 19 18.40 -12.25 -1.63
C ALA A 19 19.25 -12.44 -0.35
N THR A 20 19.88 -11.37 0.15
CA THR A 20 20.70 -11.37 1.36
C THR A 20 19.96 -10.92 2.62
N ALA A 21 18.74 -10.41 2.48
CA ALA A 21 17.98 -9.89 3.61
C ALA A 21 17.20 -11.01 4.33
N MET A 22 17.27 -11.01 5.65
CA MET A 22 16.52 -11.95 6.50
C MET A 22 15.00 -11.70 6.51
N ALA A 23 14.57 -10.49 6.18
CA ALA A 23 13.17 -10.10 6.14
C ALA A 23 12.93 -9.03 5.06
N PRO A 24 11.70 -8.92 4.51
CA PRO A 24 11.32 -7.81 3.65
C PRO A 24 11.38 -6.46 4.39
N VAL A 25 11.74 -5.41 3.67
CA VAL A 25 11.72 -4.02 4.15
C VAL A 25 10.45 -3.35 3.64
N LEU A 26 9.66 -2.76 4.54
CA LEU A 26 8.50 -1.95 4.18
C LEU A 26 8.97 -0.60 3.61
N VAL A 27 8.61 -0.32 2.37
CA VAL A 27 8.96 0.93 1.66
C VAL A 27 7.81 1.95 1.74
N GLY A 28 6.57 1.47 1.81
CA GLY A 28 5.43 2.36 1.94
C GLY A 28 4.15 1.61 2.27
N SER A 29 3.21 2.33 2.89
CA SER A 29 1.87 1.84 3.23
C SER A 29 0.84 2.91 2.92
N LEU A 30 -0.36 2.50 2.52
CA LEU A 30 -1.51 3.38 2.33
C LEU A 30 -2.78 2.68 2.82
N ASP A 31 -3.54 3.39 3.64
CA ASP A 31 -4.90 3.02 4.00
C ASP A 31 -5.89 3.88 3.20
N THR A 32 -6.91 3.25 2.62
CA THR A 32 -7.91 3.94 1.80
C THR A 32 -9.26 3.22 1.86
N ASP A 33 -10.36 3.95 1.78
CA ASP A 33 -11.71 3.38 1.69
C ASP A 33 -12.10 3.00 0.24
N SER A 34 -11.26 3.32 -0.74
CA SER A 34 -11.53 3.15 -2.16
C SER A 34 -10.58 2.18 -2.84
N ALA A 35 -11.13 1.11 -3.43
CA ALA A 35 -10.38 0.14 -4.25
C ALA A 35 -9.72 0.83 -5.46
N VAL A 36 -10.36 1.86 -6.03
CA VAL A 36 -9.79 2.63 -7.14
C VAL A 36 -8.54 3.39 -6.67
N GLN A 37 -8.58 4.01 -5.50
CA GLN A 37 -7.41 4.69 -4.94
C GLN A 37 -6.30 3.71 -4.56
N ALA A 38 -6.64 2.53 -4.04
CA ALA A 38 -5.67 1.46 -3.76
C ALA A 38 -4.90 1.05 -5.02
N VAL A 39 -5.63 0.71 -6.10
CA VAL A 39 -5.01 0.35 -7.39
C VAL A 39 -4.24 1.52 -8.00
N ARG A 40 -4.77 2.74 -7.88
CA ARG A 40 -4.09 3.95 -8.37
C ARG A 40 -2.78 4.17 -7.63
N TRP A 41 -2.73 3.99 -6.31
CA TRP A 41 -1.52 4.12 -5.51
C TRP A 41 -0.43 3.18 -6.00
N ILE A 42 -0.75 1.89 -6.19
CA ILE A 42 0.20 0.92 -6.77
C ILE A 42 0.67 1.38 -8.15
N ARG A 43 -0.26 1.75 -9.04
CA ARG A 43 0.07 2.18 -10.41
C ARG A 43 0.92 3.45 -10.45
N THR A 44 0.75 4.36 -9.50
CA THR A 44 1.59 5.55 -9.38
C THR A 44 2.98 5.17 -8.89
N ALA A 45 3.08 4.37 -7.82
CA ALA A 45 4.37 3.91 -7.27
C ALA A 45 5.18 3.09 -8.30
N VAL A 46 4.52 2.25 -9.08
CA VAL A 46 5.18 1.48 -10.15
C VAL A 46 5.74 2.42 -11.24
N ARG A 47 5.02 3.49 -11.61
CA ARG A 47 5.52 4.47 -12.60
C ARG A 47 6.78 5.21 -12.14
N THR A 48 6.95 5.44 -10.84
CA THR A 48 8.12 6.19 -10.35
C THR A 48 9.42 5.41 -10.50
N ILE A 49 9.36 4.08 -10.58
CA ILE A 49 10.56 3.24 -10.70
C ILE A 49 10.92 2.89 -12.15
N VAL A 50 10.00 3.08 -13.10
CA VAL A 50 10.18 2.72 -14.52
C VAL A 50 11.52 3.17 -15.11
N PRO A 51 12.00 4.41 -14.90
CA PRO A 51 13.26 4.86 -15.49
C PRO A 51 14.51 4.13 -14.98
N ALA A 52 14.41 3.40 -13.86
CA ALA A 52 15.53 2.70 -13.22
C ALA A 52 15.53 1.18 -13.52
N LEU A 53 14.53 0.67 -14.23
CA LEU A 53 14.39 -0.75 -14.51
C LEU A 53 15.26 -1.20 -15.68
N ASP A 54 15.85 -2.39 -15.54
CA ASP A 54 16.47 -3.11 -16.65
C ASP A 54 15.41 -3.52 -17.71
N PRO A 55 15.81 -3.85 -18.95
CA PRO A 55 14.87 -4.05 -20.06
C PRO A 55 13.76 -5.10 -19.80
N GLU A 56 14.09 -6.21 -19.12
CA GLU A 56 13.11 -7.26 -18.79
C GLU A 56 12.05 -6.78 -17.77
N PRO A 57 12.40 -6.33 -16.54
CA PRO A 57 11.41 -5.83 -15.59
C PRO A 57 10.69 -4.57 -16.11
N PHE A 58 11.35 -3.77 -16.95
CA PHE A 58 10.71 -2.65 -17.64
C PHE A 58 9.54 -3.10 -18.51
N GLN A 59 9.71 -4.13 -19.34
CA GLN A 59 8.65 -4.64 -20.20
C GLN A 59 7.47 -5.18 -19.38
N GLN A 60 7.76 -5.97 -18.33
CA GLN A 60 6.73 -6.48 -17.43
C GLN A 60 5.89 -5.35 -16.81
N VAL A 61 6.55 -4.27 -16.37
CA VAL A 61 5.88 -3.10 -15.81
C VAL A 61 5.04 -2.38 -16.87
N LEU A 62 5.55 -2.19 -18.08
CA LEU A 62 4.78 -1.57 -19.16
C LEU A 62 3.53 -2.38 -19.51
N ASP A 63 3.64 -3.69 -19.60
CA ASP A 63 2.51 -4.58 -19.89
C ASP A 63 1.43 -4.42 -18.81
N TRP A 64 1.83 -4.49 -17.54
CA TRP A 64 0.91 -4.32 -16.41
C TRP A 64 0.28 -2.92 -16.36
N LEU A 65 1.06 -1.87 -16.66
CA LEU A 65 0.56 -0.51 -16.73
C LEU A 65 -0.41 -0.30 -17.90
N SER A 66 -0.24 -1.04 -19.00
CA SER A 66 -1.08 -0.96 -20.20
C SER A 66 -2.41 -1.71 -20.07
N LEU A 67 -2.46 -2.73 -19.20
CA LEU A 67 -3.70 -3.46 -18.90
C LEU A 67 -4.77 -2.54 -18.30
N ASP A 68 -6.04 -2.81 -18.67
CA ASP A 68 -7.19 -2.16 -18.05
C ASP A 68 -7.28 -2.56 -16.57
N TYR A 69 -7.11 -1.59 -15.69
CA TYR A 69 -7.08 -1.79 -14.24
C TYR A 69 -8.47 -2.04 -13.63
N ARG A 70 -9.55 -1.94 -14.43
CA ARG A 70 -10.92 -2.22 -13.97
C ARG A 70 -11.07 -3.62 -13.40
N ASN A 71 -10.47 -4.63 -14.03
CA ASN A 71 -10.53 -6.01 -13.51
C ASN A 71 -9.86 -6.12 -12.14
N THR A 72 -8.71 -5.47 -11.95
CA THR A 72 -8.00 -5.41 -10.66
C THR A 72 -8.86 -4.71 -9.57
N VAL A 73 -9.57 -3.64 -9.93
CA VAL A 73 -10.52 -2.97 -9.03
C VAL A 73 -11.69 -3.88 -8.67
N LEU A 74 -12.24 -4.62 -9.64
CA LEU A 74 -13.31 -5.59 -9.39
C LEU A 74 -12.85 -6.73 -8.47
N THR A 75 -11.62 -7.22 -8.63
CA THR A 75 -11.00 -8.21 -7.72
C THR A 75 -10.92 -7.71 -6.28
N LEU A 76 -10.45 -6.48 -6.07
CA LEU A 76 -10.43 -5.89 -4.73
C LEU A 76 -11.83 -5.73 -4.14
N ASN A 77 -12.79 -5.22 -4.93
CA ASN A 77 -14.17 -5.05 -4.50
C ASN A 77 -14.87 -6.37 -4.19
N SER A 78 -14.47 -7.48 -4.82
CA SER A 78 -14.99 -8.81 -4.50
C SER A 78 -14.37 -9.42 -3.24
N GLY A 79 -13.54 -8.67 -2.52
CA GLY A 79 -12.91 -9.11 -1.28
C GLY A 79 -11.61 -9.90 -1.50
N GLN A 80 -11.10 -9.96 -2.73
CA GLN A 80 -9.86 -10.68 -3.04
C GLN A 80 -8.66 -9.72 -3.02
N PRO A 81 -7.56 -10.08 -2.34
CA PRO A 81 -6.35 -9.28 -2.38
C PRO A 81 -5.70 -9.32 -3.77
N ILE A 82 -4.94 -8.28 -4.09
CA ILE A 82 -4.12 -8.21 -5.30
C ILE A 82 -2.66 -8.06 -4.92
N ALA A 83 -1.77 -8.55 -5.79
CA ALA A 83 -0.35 -8.33 -5.70
C ALA A 83 0.23 -8.04 -7.09
N PHE A 84 1.23 -7.18 -7.13
CA PHE A 84 2.09 -6.97 -8.29
C PHE A 84 3.54 -7.03 -7.82
N THR A 85 4.38 -7.78 -8.53
CA THR A 85 5.76 -8.06 -8.11
C THR A 85 6.69 -7.83 -9.27
N VAL A 86 7.77 -7.08 -9.05
CA VAL A 86 8.83 -6.82 -10.03
C VAL A 86 10.15 -7.25 -9.41
N THR A 87 10.96 -8.00 -10.16
CA THR A 87 12.29 -8.40 -9.71
C THR A 87 13.33 -7.74 -10.62
N GLN A 88 14.28 -7.03 -10.00
CA GLN A 88 15.44 -6.46 -10.69
C GLN A 88 16.72 -6.93 -10.00
N ALA A 89 17.58 -7.61 -10.75
CA ALA A 89 18.78 -8.27 -10.26
C ALA A 89 18.48 -9.14 -9.01
N THR A 90 18.90 -8.71 -7.83
CA THR A 90 18.73 -9.43 -6.55
C THR A 90 17.63 -8.85 -5.66
N THR A 91 16.90 -7.84 -6.15
CA THR A 91 15.86 -7.13 -5.39
C THR A 91 14.49 -7.39 -6.00
N THR A 92 13.58 -7.92 -5.17
CA THR A 92 12.16 -8.09 -5.49
C THR A 92 11.36 -7.00 -4.80
N ILE A 93 10.55 -6.28 -5.56
CA ILE A 93 9.63 -5.26 -5.06
C ILE A 93 8.21 -5.80 -5.24
N GLN A 94 7.43 -5.84 -4.16
CA GLN A 94 6.05 -6.31 -4.18
C GLN A 94 5.11 -5.24 -3.63
N TRP A 95 4.10 -4.91 -4.42
CA TRP A 95 2.95 -4.13 -3.99
C TRP A 95 1.79 -5.05 -3.74
N THR A 96 1.13 -4.88 -2.61
CA THR A 96 -0.11 -5.58 -2.28
C THR A 96 -1.21 -4.58 -1.96
N ALA A 97 -2.45 -4.95 -2.23
CA ALA A 97 -3.61 -4.32 -1.62
C ALA A 97 -4.57 -5.41 -1.17
N ARG A 98 -5.02 -5.32 0.07
CA ARG A 98 -5.96 -6.28 0.67
C ARG A 98 -7.16 -5.56 1.29
N PRO A 99 -8.37 -6.10 1.14
CA PRO A 99 -9.53 -5.61 1.87
C PRO A 99 -9.35 -5.84 3.38
N VAL A 100 -9.71 -4.83 4.17
CA VAL A 100 -9.63 -4.86 5.64
C VAL A 100 -10.84 -4.17 6.26
N HIS A 101 -11.02 -4.36 7.55
CA HIS A 101 -11.96 -3.57 8.36
C HIS A 101 -11.16 -2.71 9.32
N PHE A 102 -11.14 -1.40 9.07
CA PHE A 102 -10.50 -0.45 9.97
C PHE A 102 -11.38 -0.26 11.20
N LEU A 103 -10.79 -0.43 12.38
CA LEU A 103 -11.44 -0.01 13.61
C LEU A 103 -11.55 1.51 13.59
N HIS A 104 -12.77 2.01 13.81
CA HIS A 104 -12.94 3.40 14.19
C HIS A 104 -12.28 3.58 15.55
N LEU A 105 -11.02 3.99 15.55
CA LEU A 105 -10.45 4.62 16.72
C LEU A 105 -11.36 5.80 17.04
N ALA A 106 -11.81 5.89 18.29
CA ALA A 106 -12.56 7.04 18.76
C ALA A 106 -11.82 8.28 18.25
N HIS A 107 -12.53 9.08 17.46
CA HIS A 107 -12.03 10.25 16.76
C HIS A 107 -10.91 10.91 17.56
N ARG A 108 -9.69 11.02 17.02
CA ARG A 108 -8.63 11.88 17.58
C ARG A 108 -9.12 13.33 17.50
N VAL A 109 -10.09 13.69 18.33
CA VAL A 109 -10.42 15.08 18.60
C VAL A 109 -9.22 15.57 19.40
N ALA A 110 -8.48 16.54 18.87
CA ALA A 110 -7.24 17.04 19.47
C ALA A 110 -7.39 17.37 20.97
N GLY A 111 -8.61 17.68 21.44
CA GLY A 111 -8.92 17.94 22.84
C GLY A 111 -9.08 16.73 23.78
N ASN A 112 -9.15 15.48 23.28
CA ASN A 112 -9.38 14.27 24.09
C ASN A 112 -8.38 13.15 23.77
N LEU A 113 -7.11 13.50 23.57
CA LEU A 113 -6.06 12.51 23.34
C LEU A 113 -5.61 11.91 24.68
N PRO A 114 -5.49 10.58 24.80
CA PRO A 114 -4.90 9.97 25.99
C PRO A 114 -3.43 10.39 26.10
N ALA A 115 -2.92 10.54 27.33
CA ALA A 115 -1.56 11.02 27.61
C ALA A 115 -0.44 10.20 26.94
N CYS A 116 -0.72 8.96 26.53
CA CYS A 116 0.23 8.14 25.76
C CYS A 116 0.40 8.58 24.30
N THR A 117 -0.40 9.53 23.81
CA THR A 117 -0.34 9.97 22.40
C THR A 117 1.00 10.61 22.05
N ASP A 118 1.59 11.36 22.98
CA ASP A 118 2.89 12.03 22.80
C ASP A 118 4.06 11.04 22.73
N GLN A 119 3.87 9.80 23.19
CA GLN A 119 4.90 8.76 23.15
C GLN A 119 5.06 8.15 21.76
N TYR A 120 4.10 8.40 20.86
CA TYR A 120 4.07 7.88 19.48
C TYR A 120 3.89 9.00 18.45
N ALA A 121 4.08 10.26 18.84
CA ALA A 121 4.17 11.34 17.88
C ALA A 121 5.38 11.08 16.97
N GLU A 122 5.22 11.30 15.66
CA GLU A 122 6.34 11.21 14.72
C GLU A 122 7.50 12.06 15.26
N PRO A 123 8.74 11.54 15.24
CA PRO A 123 9.88 12.33 15.69
C PRO A 123 9.93 13.62 14.86
N PRO A 124 10.12 14.80 15.49
CA PRO A 124 10.23 16.03 14.75
C PRO A 124 11.38 15.91 13.75
N TRP A 125 11.10 16.17 12.47
CA TRP A 125 12.12 16.25 11.45
C TRP A 125 13.14 17.32 11.88
N THR A 126 14.32 16.90 12.32
CA THR A 126 15.45 17.81 12.56
C THR A 126 15.93 18.30 11.21
N GLN A 127 15.80 19.61 11.00
CA GLN A 127 16.36 20.37 9.87
C GLN A 127 17.88 20.45 9.97
#